data_AF-A0A8T5SSX9-F1
#
_entry.id   AF-A0A8T5SSX9-F1
#
_cell.length_a   1.000
_cell.length_b   1.000
_cell.length_c   1.000
_cell.angle_alpha   90.00
_cell.angle_beta   90.00
_cell.angle_gamma   90.00
#
_symmetry.space_group_name_H-M   'P 1'
#
loop_
_entity.id
_entity.type
_entity.pdbx_description
1 polymer ?
#
loop_
_entity_poly.entity_id
_entity_poly.type
_entity_poly.pdbx_seq_one_letter_code
_entity_poly.pdbx_strand_id
1 'polypeptide(L)'
;MTEEMPEQEPKKPAIPQSHPFNPLATYAIYTGLVLVGYILFWLFYYPALIAFTMLFVIILLRDTRHIVNTYELPFARKAAVVNLVYSMTFFIVLVINGMALSQGLDPPILPEFTELASWSPMFILGGVFGVANIKRMYGPRKSGFQYP
;
A
#
# COMPACT_ATOMS: atom_id res chain seq x y z
N MET A 1 7.16 54.53 18.59
CA MET A 1 7.27 53.96 17.24
C MET A 1 7.44 52.47 17.42
N THR A 2 6.37 51.73 17.21
CA THR A 2 6.37 50.26 17.32
C THR A 2 6.61 49.75 15.92
N GLU A 3 7.79 49.19 15.65
CA GLU A 3 8.09 48.52 14.39
C GLU A 3 7.34 47.19 14.37
N GLU A 4 6.21 47.17 13.64
CA GLU A 4 5.53 45.92 13.29
C GLU A 4 6.41 45.16 12.30
N MET A 5 7.03 44.07 12.77
CA MET A 5 7.74 43.14 11.91
C MET A 5 6.75 42.55 10.90
N PRO A 6 7.11 42.47 9.60
CA PRO A 6 6.21 41.94 8.59
C PRO A 6 5.94 40.46 8.87
N GLU A 7 4.66 40.16 9.09
CA GLU A 7 4.10 38.84 9.27
C GLU A 7 4.53 37.95 8.10
N GLN A 8 5.44 37.00 8.35
CA GLN A 8 5.87 36.05 7.32
C GLN A 8 4.67 35.19 6.91
N GLU A 9 4.14 35.43 5.71
CA GLU A 9 3.11 34.60 5.11
C GLU A 9 3.51 33.11 5.23
N PRO A 10 2.60 32.23 5.68
CA PRO A 10 2.89 30.81 5.81
C PRO A 10 3.25 30.26 4.43
N LYS A 11 4.53 29.91 4.24
CA LYS A 11 5.05 29.27 3.02
C LYS A 11 4.15 28.10 2.66
N LYS A 12 3.30 28.28 1.62
CA LYS A 12 2.52 27.19 1.04
C LYS A 12 3.49 26.06 0.70
N PRO A 13 3.24 24.82 1.14
CA PRO A 13 4.14 23.71 0.87
C PRO A 13 4.31 23.59 -0.64
N ALA A 14 5.56 23.67 -1.10
CA ALA A 14 5.89 23.59 -2.52
C ALA A 14 5.32 22.29 -3.07
N ILE A 15 4.43 22.38 -4.06
CA ILE A 15 3.87 21.21 -4.72
C ILE A 15 5.04 20.47 -5.38
N PRO A 16 5.38 19.23 -4.97
CA PRO A 16 6.46 18.50 -5.62
C PRO A 16 6.09 18.32 -7.10
N GLN A 17 6.96 18.72 -8.05
CA GLN A 17 6.68 18.40 -9.46
C GLN A 17 6.67 16.88 -9.56
N SER A 18 5.53 16.34 -10.00
CA SER A 18 5.28 14.92 -10.16
C SER A 18 6.34 14.29 -11.05
N HIS A 19 6.96 13.20 -10.60
CA HIS A 19 7.70 12.34 -11.52
C HIS A 19 6.77 11.83 -12.63
N PRO A 20 7.27 11.61 -13.86
CA PRO A 20 6.47 10.99 -14.91
C PRO A 20 5.98 9.62 -14.42
N PHE A 21 4.67 9.53 -14.20
CA PHE A 21 3.99 8.31 -13.76
C PHE A 21 3.50 7.57 -15.00
N ASN A 22 3.99 6.34 -15.20
CA ASN A 22 3.43 5.45 -16.20
C ASN A 22 2.37 4.54 -15.53
N PRO A 23 1.07 4.88 -15.66
CA PRO A 23 0.00 4.07 -15.07
C PRO A 23 -0.01 2.65 -15.63
N LEU A 24 0.22 2.49 -16.93
CA LEU A 24 0.16 1.20 -17.62
C LEU A 24 1.21 0.23 -17.08
N ALA A 25 2.45 0.69 -16.90
CA ALA A 25 3.50 -0.15 -16.32
C ALA A 25 3.17 -0.57 -14.88
N THR A 26 2.53 0.32 -14.10
CA THR A 26 2.12 0.01 -12.72
C THR A 26 0.99 -1.03 -12.70
N TYR A 27 0.00 -0.90 -13.59
CA TYR A 27 -1.06 -1.89 -13.73
C TYR A 27 -0.54 -3.25 -14.22
N ALA A 28 0.39 -3.27 -15.18
CA ALA A 28 0.99 -4.51 -15.65
C ALA A 28 1.72 -5.27 -14.53
N ILE A 29 2.49 -4.55 -13.69
CA ILE A 29 3.14 -5.16 -12.51
C ILE A 29 2.09 -5.66 -11.52
N TYR A 30 1.05 -4.87 -11.24
CA TYR A 30 -0.04 -5.27 -10.34
C TYR A 30 -0.73 -6.55 -10.81
N THR A 31 -1.14 -6.61 -12.08
CA THR A 31 -1.75 -7.80 -12.69
C THR A 31 -0.79 -8.98 -12.63
N GLY A 32 0.50 -8.79 -12.93
CA GLY A 32 1.51 -9.85 -12.83
C GLY A 32 1.63 -10.42 -11.42
N LEU A 33 1.67 -9.58 -10.38
CA LEU A 33 1.72 -10.02 -8.98
C LEU A 33 0.45 -10.78 -8.56
N VAL A 34 -0.72 -10.31 -8.99
CA VAL A 34 -1.99 -10.98 -8.73
C VAL A 34 -2.01 -12.37 -9.38
N LEU A 35 -1.56 -12.47 -10.64
CA LEU A 35 -1.45 -13.75 -11.35
C LEU A 35 -0.50 -14.72 -10.65
N VAL A 36 0.68 -14.25 -10.20
CA VAL A 36 1.61 -15.06 -9.41
C VAL A 36 0.94 -15.55 -8.12
N GLY A 37 0.19 -14.69 -7.44
CA GLY A 37 -0.59 -15.07 -6.26
C GLY A 37 -1.60 -16.20 -6.56
N TYR A 38 -2.33 -16.10 -7.67
CA TYR A 38 -3.28 -17.15 -8.08
C TYR A 38 -2.58 -18.46 -8.50
N ILE A 39 -1.42 -18.40 -9.14
CA ILE A 39 -0.61 -19.59 -9.45
C ILE A 39 -0.18 -20.28 -8.15
N LEU A 40 0.30 -19.52 -7.16
CA LEU A 40 0.69 -20.05 -5.85
C LEU A 40 -0.51 -20.65 -5.11
N PHE A 41 -1.67 -19.99 -5.17
CA PHE A 41 -2.91 -20.51 -4.63
C PHE A 41 -3.33 -21.82 -5.31
N TRP A 42 -3.20 -21.93 -6.62
CA TRP A 42 -3.53 -23.16 -7.34
C TRP A 42 -2.60 -24.32 -6.96
N LEU A 43 -1.31 -24.06 -6.73
CA LEU A 43 -0.32 -25.09 -6.37
C LEU A 43 -0.34 -25.50 -4.90
N PHE A 44 -0.58 -24.56 -3.99
CA PHE A 44 -0.34 -24.73 -2.55
C PHE A 44 -1.46 -24.16 -1.66
N TYR A 45 -2.57 -23.73 -2.27
CA TYR A 45 -3.75 -23.19 -1.60
C TYR A 45 -3.47 -21.94 -0.75
N TYR A 46 -4.30 -21.67 0.27
CA TYR A 46 -4.17 -20.45 1.08
C TYR A 46 -2.85 -20.27 1.82
N PRO A 47 -2.14 -21.31 2.32
CA PRO A 47 -0.87 -21.10 3.02
C PRO A 47 0.19 -20.36 2.18
N ALA A 48 0.34 -20.71 0.90
CA ALA A 48 1.27 -19.99 0.02
C ALA A 48 0.79 -18.59 -0.32
N LEU A 49 -0.52 -18.41 -0.50
CA LEU A 49 -1.12 -17.09 -0.75
C LEU A 49 -0.93 -16.14 0.44
N ILE A 50 -1.07 -16.65 1.67
CA ILE A 50 -0.79 -15.94 2.92
C ILE A 50 0.69 -15.56 2.99
N ALA A 51 1.61 -16.50 2.76
CA ALA A 51 3.05 -16.23 2.79
C ALA A 51 3.46 -15.18 1.74
N PHE A 52 2.92 -15.29 0.53
CA PHE A 52 3.14 -14.34 -0.56
C PHE A 52 2.66 -12.93 -0.20
N THR A 53 1.41 -12.80 0.28
CA THR A 53 0.85 -11.49 0.66
C THR A 53 1.51 -10.91 1.91
N MET A 54 1.99 -11.75 2.84
CA MET A 54 2.73 -11.32 4.03
C MET A 54 4.00 -10.53 3.66
N LEU A 55 4.71 -10.94 2.60
CA LEU A 55 5.86 -10.19 2.09
C LEU A 55 5.47 -8.75 1.71
N PHE A 56 4.34 -8.58 1.03
CA PHE A 56 3.85 -7.25 0.67
C PHE A 56 3.36 -6.44 1.87
N VAL A 57 2.74 -7.08 2.86
CA VAL A 57 2.35 -6.43 4.12
C VAL A 57 3.59 -5.92 4.86
N ILE A 58 4.68 -6.69 4.90
CA ILE A 58 5.97 -6.26 5.50
C ILE A 58 6.52 -5.04 4.76
N ILE A 59 6.53 -5.07 3.41
CA ILE A 59 6.96 -3.94 2.59
C ILE A 59 6.09 -2.71 2.87
N LEU A 60 4.77 -2.89 2.95
CA LEU A 60 3.80 -1.84 3.22
C LEU A 60 4.00 -1.21 4.60
N LEU A 61 4.23 -2.01 5.63
CA LEU A 61 4.57 -1.53 6.98
C LEU A 61 5.84 -0.69 6.97
N ARG A 62 6.91 -1.20 6.34
CA ARG A 62 8.20 -0.49 6.23
C ARG A 62 8.03 0.85 5.50
N ASP A 63 7.36 0.83 4.37
CA ASP A 63 7.15 2.01 3.53
C ASP A 63 6.25 3.03 4.21
N THR A 64 5.18 2.60 4.88
CA THR A 64 4.30 3.48 5.66
C THR A 64 5.06 4.13 6.81
N ARG A 65 5.87 3.36 7.56
CA ARG A 65 6.71 3.90 8.64
C ARG A 65 7.69 4.94 8.11
N HIS A 66 8.32 4.67 6.97
CA HIS A 66 9.21 5.63 6.32
C HIS A 66 8.47 6.93 5.96
N ILE A 67 7.31 6.85 5.31
CA ILE A 67 6.51 8.03 4.92
C ILE A 67 6.09 8.85 6.13
N VAL A 68 5.54 8.20 7.15
CA VAL A 68 5.08 8.87 8.38
C VAL A 68 6.22 9.66 9.04
N ASN A 69 7.44 9.12 9.00
CA ASN A 69 8.59 9.74 9.66
C ASN A 69 9.30 10.79 8.78
N THR A 70 9.25 10.69 7.45
CA THR A 70 10.11 11.50 6.57
C THR A 70 9.37 12.51 5.71
N TYR A 71 8.07 12.34 5.45
CA TYR A 71 7.36 13.19 4.47
C TYR A 71 6.78 14.39 5.20
N GLU A 72 6.92 15.60 4.69
CA GLU A 72 6.41 16.81 5.38
C GLU A 72 4.89 16.95 5.26
N LEU A 73 4.30 16.47 4.16
CA LEU A 73 2.88 16.62 3.86
C LEU A 73 2.00 15.72 4.75
N PRO A 74 1.09 16.28 5.57
CA PRO A 74 0.24 15.48 6.46
C PRO A 74 -0.74 14.60 5.70
N PHE A 75 -1.17 15.02 4.50
CA PHE A 75 -2.01 14.23 3.61
C PHE A 75 -1.33 12.91 3.22
N ALA A 76 -0.06 12.95 2.80
CA ALA A 76 0.70 11.76 2.41
C ALA A 76 0.85 10.77 3.58
N ARG A 77 1.12 11.28 4.79
CA ARG A 77 1.18 10.45 6.00
C ARG A 77 -0.15 9.77 6.30
N LYS A 78 -1.25 10.52 6.32
CA LYS A 78 -2.60 9.98 6.58
C LYS A 78 -3.01 8.96 5.52
N ALA A 79 -2.80 9.27 4.24
CA ALA A 79 -3.12 8.37 3.15
C ALA A 79 -2.31 7.07 3.21
N ALA A 80 -1.03 7.12 3.61
CA ALA A 80 -0.22 5.91 3.79
C ALA A 80 -0.76 5.03 4.94
N VAL A 81 -1.14 5.63 6.07
CA VAL A 81 -1.75 4.90 7.19
C VAL A 81 -3.10 4.28 6.80
N VAL A 82 -3.94 4.99 6.05
CA VAL A 82 -5.21 4.44 5.56
C VAL A 82 -4.99 3.23 4.67
N ASN A 83 -4.03 3.29 3.73
CA ASN A 83 -3.69 2.14 2.88
C ASN A 83 -3.15 0.96 3.70
N LEU A 84 -2.36 1.22 4.74
CA LEU A 84 -1.88 0.19 5.66
C LEU A 84 -3.04 -0.47 6.41
N VAL A 85 -3.91 0.31 7.06
CA VAL A 85 -5.06 -0.21 7.82
C VAL A 85 -5.97 -1.02 6.90
N TYR A 86 -6.31 -0.48 5.74
CA TYR A 86 -7.11 -1.15 4.70
C TYR A 86 -6.51 -2.52 4.34
N SER A 87 -5.21 -2.56 4.02
CA SER A 87 -4.54 -3.80 3.64
C SER A 87 -4.45 -4.80 4.80
N MET A 88 -4.23 -4.31 6.03
CA MET A 88 -4.18 -5.16 7.22
C MET A 88 -5.53 -5.81 7.51
N THR A 89 -6.64 -5.10 7.30
CA THR A 89 -7.99 -5.68 7.42
C THR A 89 -8.17 -6.87 6.47
N PHE A 90 -7.85 -6.70 5.19
CA PHE A 90 -7.96 -7.79 4.22
C PHE A 90 -6.93 -8.91 4.44
N PHE A 91 -5.76 -8.60 4.99
CA PHE A 91 -4.79 -9.61 5.38
C PHE A 91 -5.30 -10.47 6.54
N ILE A 92 -5.92 -9.86 7.56
CA ILE A 92 -6.55 -10.60 8.66
C ILE A 92 -7.66 -11.51 8.13
N VAL A 93 -8.50 -10.98 7.23
CA VAL A 93 -9.55 -11.77 6.56
C VAL A 93 -8.96 -12.94 5.80
N LEU A 94 -7.89 -12.73 5.02
CA LEU A 94 -7.20 -13.78 4.27
C LEU A 94 -6.65 -14.86 5.20
N VAL A 95 -5.98 -14.47 6.29
CA VAL A 95 -5.38 -15.43 7.23
C VAL A 95 -6.47 -16.25 7.90
N ILE A 96 -7.49 -15.61 8.47
CA ILE A 96 -8.50 -16.32 9.26
C ILE A 96 -9.38 -17.19 8.35
N ASN A 97 -9.96 -16.61 7.29
CA ASN A 97 -10.81 -17.37 6.38
C ASN A 97 -10.01 -18.38 5.56
N GLY A 98 -8.82 -18.01 5.08
CA GLY A 98 -7.98 -18.91 4.29
C GLY A 98 -7.49 -20.12 5.10
N MET A 99 -7.18 -19.95 6.38
CA MET A 99 -6.83 -21.06 7.26
C MET A 99 -8.03 -21.97 7.56
N ALA A 100 -9.21 -21.40 7.80
CA ALA A 100 -10.45 -22.17 7.99
C ALA A 100 -10.78 -23.01 6.74
N LEU A 101 -10.76 -22.38 5.56
CA LEU A 101 -11.01 -23.06 4.28
C LEU A 101 -9.95 -24.14 3.99
N SER A 102 -8.69 -23.93 4.38
CA SER A 102 -7.64 -24.96 4.26
C SER A 102 -7.88 -26.19 5.13
N GLN A 103 -8.74 -26.08 6.15
CA GLN A 103 -9.14 -27.17 7.03
C GLN A 103 -10.51 -27.75 6.66
N GLY A 104 -11.14 -27.26 5.58
CA GLY A 104 -12.49 -27.66 5.17
C GLY A 104 -13.60 -27.08 6.07
N LEU A 105 -13.31 -26.00 6.79
CA LEU A 105 -14.28 -25.29 7.63
C LEU A 105 -14.90 -24.12 6.86
N ASP A 106 -16.07 -23.68 7.30
CA ASP A 106 -16.70 -22.46 6.80
C ASP A 106 -15.91 -21.21 7.20
N PRO A 107 -15.87 -20.17 6.34
CA PRO A 107 -15.13 -18.95 6.62
C PRO A 107 -15.79 -18.16 7.77
N PRO A 108 -15.09 -17.89 8.88
CA PRO A 108 -15.70 -17.30 10.07
C PRO A 108 -15.95 -15.79 9.95
N ILE A 109 -15.23 -15.06 9.07
CA ILE A 109 -15.46 -13.63 8.84
C ILE A 109 -16.29 -13.48 7.57
N LEU A 110 -17.49 -12.92 7.71
CA LEU A 110 -18.43 -12.68 6.60
C LEU A 110 -18.68 -13.97 5.78
N PRO A 111 -19.27 -15.01 6.39
CA PRO A 111 -19.46 -16.31 5.76
C PRO A 111 -20.29 -16.27 4.47
N GLU A 112 -21.12 -15.24 4.30
CA GLU A 112 -21.92 -15.00 3.10
C GLU A 112 -21.05 -14.69 1.87
N PHE A 113 -19.78 -14.32 2.08
CA PHE A 113 -18.80 -14.02 1.06
C PHE A 113 -17.64 -15.03 1.11
N THR A 114 -17.91 -16.26 0.69
CA THR A 114 -16.93 -17.36 0.67
C THR A 114 -15.65 -17.04 -0.09
N GLU A 115 -15.77 -16.27 -1.18
CA GLU A 115 -14.63 -15.85 -2.01
C GLU A 115 -13.83 -14.68 -1.44
N LEU A 116 -14.24 -14.09 -0.30
CA LEU A 116 -13.56 -12.93 0.26
C LEU A 116 -12.08 -13.20 0.53
N ALA A 117 -11.74 -14.42 0.98
CA ALA A 117 -10.35 -14.83 1.17
C ALA A 117 -9.57 -14.88 -0.15
N SER A 118 -10.17 -15.37 -1.24
CA SER A 118 -9.51 -15.47 -2.55
C SER A 118 -9.35 -14.10 -3.23
N TRP A 119 -10.17 -13.11 -2.85
CA TRP A 119 -10.10 -11.72 -3.35
C TRP A 119 -9.17 -10.83 -2.52
N SER A 120 -8.96 -11.13 -1.24
CA SER A 120 -8.09 -10.36 -0.34
C SER A 120 -6.73 -9.95 -0.91
N PRO A 121 -5.98 -10.80 -1.65
CA PRO A 121 -4.70 -10.40 -2.25
C PRO A 121 -4.82 -9.16 -3.16
N MET A 122 -5.92 -9.04 -3.90
CA MET A 122 -6.19 -7.90 -4.78
C MET A 122 -6.29 -6.60 -3.98
N PHE A 123 -7.00 -6.62 -2.87
CA PHE A 123 -7.18 -5.47 -1.97
C PHE A 123 -5.88 -5.12 -1.24
N ILE A 124 -5.15 -6.12 -0.73
CA ILE A 124 -3.85 -5.92 -0.07
C ILE A 124 -2.86 -5.26 -1.04
N LEU A 125 -2.72 -5.81 -2.25
CA LEU A 125 -1.86 -5.23 -3.27
C LEU A 125 -2.33 -3.82 -3.66
N GLY A 126 -3.63 -3.57 -3.74
CA GLY A 126 -4.19 -2.23 -3.96
C GLY A 126 -3.63 -1.19 -3.00
N GLY A 127 -3.58 -1.50 -1.69
CA GLY A 127 -2.98 -0.60 -0.69
C GLY A 127 -1.46 -0.46 -0.82
N VAL A 128 -0.75 -1.55 -1.19
CA VAL A 128 0.70 -1.51 -1.49
C VAL A 128 1.00 -0.55 -2.64
N PHE A 129 0.24 -0.64 -3.73
CA PHE A 129 0.37 0.28 -4.86
C PHE A 129 -0.06 1.70 -4.52
N GLY A 130 -1.08 1.86 -3.66
CA GLY A 130 -1.46 3.15 -3.09
C GLY A 130 -0.28 3.84 -2.39
N VAL A 131 0.44 3.11 -1.54
CA VAL A 131 1.64 3.61 -0.86
C VAL A 131 2.80 3.86 -1.84
N ALA A 132 3.02 2.98 -2.81
CA ALA A 132 4.03 3.20 -3.85
C ALA A 132 3.78 4.49 -4.64
N ASN A 133 2.52 4.80 -4.95
CA ASN A 133 2.12 6.03 -5.62
C ASN A 133 2.35 7.27 -4.74
N ILE A 134 2.01 7.19 -3.44
CA ILE A 134 2.32 8.26 -2.47
C ILE A 134 3.83 8.53 -2.47
N LYS A 135 4.67 7.49 -2.47
CA LYS A 135 6.13 7.66 -2.49
C LYS A 135 6.63 8.37 -3.73
N ARG A 136 6.07 8.04 -4.89
CA ARG A 136 6.44 8.65 -6.17
C ARG A 136 5.99 10.12 -6.28
N MET A 137 4.81 10.45 -5.72
CA MET A 137 4.22 11.78 -5.83
C MET A 137 4.76 12.75 -4.78
N TYR A 138 4.95 12.29 -3.55
CA TYR A 138 5.23 13.15 -2.39
C TYR A 138 6.58 12.87 -1.72
N GLY A 139 7.37 11.95 -2.28
CA GLY A 139 8.67 11.60 -1.72
C GLY A 139 9.66 12.77 -1.77
N PRO A 140 10.59 12.83 -0.80
CA PRO A 140 11.67 13.81 -0.84
C PRO A 140 12.48 13.61 -2.12
N ARG A 141 12.70 14.69 -2.87
CA ARG A 141 13.57 14.65 -4.05
C ARG A 141 14.97 14.25 -3.60
N LYS A 142 15.59 13.30 -4.31
CA LYS A 142 17.04 13.12 -4.21
C LYS A 142 17.68 14.43 -4.68
N SER A 143 18.26 15.19 -3.76
CA SER A 143 19.13 16.32 -4.06
C SER A 143 20.47 15.76 -4.57
N GLY A 144 20.46 15.20 -5.77
CA GLY A 144 21.64 14.63 -6.41
C GLY A 144 21.48 14.77 -7.92
N PHE A 145 22.39 15.53 -8.53
CA PHE A 145 22.49 15.79 -9.96
C PHE A 145 22.41 14.46 -10.75
N GLN A 146 21.42 14.33 -11.64
CA GLN A 146 21.36 13.24 -12.62
C GLN A 146 21.68 13.84 -13.99
N TYR A 147 22.81 13.45 -14.57
CA TYR A 147 23.05 13.62 -16.00
C TYR A 147 22.02 12.77 -16.79
N PRO A 148 21.69 13.18 -18.04
CA PRO A 148 20.68 12.55 -18.89
C PRO A 148 20.93 11.05 -19.13
#